data_AF-A0A7J7KGE2-F1
#
_entry.id   AF-A0A7J7KGE2-F1
#
_cell.length_a   1.000
_cell.length_b   1.000
_cell.length_c   1.000
_cell.angle_alpha   90.00
_cell.angle_beta   90.00
_cell.angle_gamma   90.00
#
_symmetry.space_group_name_H-M   'P 1'
#
loop_
_entity.id
_entity.type
_entity.pdbx_description
1 polymer ?
#
loop_
_entity_poly.entity_id
_entity_poly.type
_entity_poly.pdbx_seq_one_letter_code
_entity_poly.pdbx_strand_id
1 'polypeptide(L)'
;MKINSVLFSVMLMLCWAITIQAESCVGRCGGNFSPSQPCQCNDACMRVGDCCSDYQAVCLRESCTGRCGDDFSTAHTCQCNSHCQRYDDCCEDYDITCESGSGEENEITDTELLGIGNTLWESDHLRYTDSEIAINADGDELFSYVDERKLSQPSYALFIALLNNYNPLNDQREPNLTSAELAETEAFLNHVASSQVMSHVNNLLESRGKIQRGALKDVLYDLWFTFYGRRSSMTFADSSGFEHVFVGEKKSDKINGFHSWVQMYLLQKSGNLDYLGYNAKSEPSLIDTKFNWDGLYKARGSMFIGTSPEFDMALYTLCMLARPGQQCNTQIQDNIVSIQTYDVSHVSGIQVATAFPMVSNGK
;
A
#
# COMPACT_ATOMS: atom_id res chain seq x y z
N MET A 1 -68.27 66.45 -48.14
CA MET A 1 -68.29 65.05 -47.66
C MET A 1 -66.87 64.55 -47.56
N LYS A 2 -66.39 64.29 -46.34
CA LYS A 2 -65.31 63.34 -45.98
C LYS A 2 -64.96 63.54 -44.51
N ILE A 3 -65.23 62.56 -43.66
CA ILE A 3 -64.53 62.33 -42.39
C ILE A 3 -64.49 60.81 -42.12
N ASN A 4 -63.39 60.37 -41.47
CA ASN A 4 -63.07 59.11 -40.78
C ASN A 4 -62.07 58.19 -41.52
N SER A 5 -60.81 58.08 -41.04
CA SER A 5 -60.25 57.26 -39.93
C SER A 5 -59.61 55.99 -40.52
N VAL A 6 -58.38 55.57 -40.21
CA VAL A 6 -57.96 54.85 -38.99
C VAL A 6 -56.43 54.62 -39.00
N LEU A 7 -55.85 54.76 -37.80
CA LEU A 7 -54.60 54.27 -37.18
C LEU A 7 -53.57 53.42 -37.97
N PHE A 8 -52.29 53.80 -37.84
CA PHE A 8 -51.13 52.90 -37.99
C PHE A 8 -50.24 52.99 -36.75
N SER A 9 -50.11 51.86 -36.05
CA SER A 9 -49.40 51.74 -34.76
C SER A 9 -47.92 51.43 -35.00
N VAL A 10 -47.06 52.15 -34.27
CA VAL A 10 -45.60 51.98 -34.22
C VAL A 10 -45.28 50.77 -33.35
N MET A 11 -44.66 49.73 -33.92
CA MET A 11 -44.13 48.59 -33.16
C MET A 11 -42.62 48.50 -33.38
N LEU A 12 -41.89 48.98 -32.37
CA LEU A 12 -40.45 48.86 -32.20
C LEU A 12 -39.98 47.42 -32.42
N MET A 13 -39.06 47.23 -33.37
CA MET A 13 -38.12 46.12 -33.36
C MET A 13 -37.21 46.27 -32.13
N LEU A 14 -37.58 45.61 -31.02
CA LEU A 14 -36.64 45.26 -29.97
C LEU A 14 -36.10 43.88 -30.28
N CYS A 15 -34.87 43.88 -30.80
CA CYS A 15 -34.02 42.71 -30.96
C CYS A 15 -33.77 42.10 -29.58
N TRP A 16 -34.60 41.14 -29.17
CA TRP A 16 -34.22 40.22 -28.09
C TRP A 16 -33.31 39.18 -28.71
N ALA A 17 -32.02 39.31 -28.46
CA ALA A 17 -31.11 38.18 -28.50
C ALA A 17 -31.61 37.19 -27.43
N ILE A 18 -32.51 36.29 -27.84
CA ILE A 18 -32.76 35.06 -27.08
C ILE A 18 -31.46 34.28 -27.21
N THR A 19 -30.64 34.35 -26.17
CA THR A 19 -29.58 33.38 -25.92
C THR A 19 -30.23 32.00 -26.00
N ILE A 20 -29.89 31.25 -27.05
CA ILE A 20 -30.28 29.85 -27.21
C ILE A 20 -29.71 29.11 -26.00
N GLN A 21 -30.61 28.65 -25.14
CA GLN A 21 -30.29 27.87 -23.95
C GLN A 21 -29.70 26.54 -24.42
N ALA A 22 -28.59 26.12 -23.81
CA ALA A 22 -27.80 24.99 -24.28
C ALA A 22 -28.63 23.68 -24.31
N GLU A 23 -28.95 23.19 -25.51
CA GLU A 23 -29.56 21.88 -25.76
C GLU A 23 -28.54 20.72 -25.72
N SER A 24 -27.34 20.99 -25.20
CA SER A 24 -26.20 20.09 -25.25
C SER A 24 -25.73 19.69 -23.86
N CYS A 25 -25.21 18.47 -23.76
CA CYS A 25 -24.54 17.95 -22.57
C CYS A 25 -23.06 18.28 -22.46
N VAL A 26 -22.47 18.99 -23.42
CA VAL A 26 -21.05 19.39 -23.33
C VAL A 26 -20.83 20.25 -22.08
N GLY A 27 -20.01 19.73 -21.15
CA GLY A 27 -19.72 20.39 -19.87
C GLY A 27 -20.85 20.33 -18.83
N ARG A 28 -21.86 19.45 -19.02
CA ARG A 28 -23.03 19.32 -18.13
C ARG A 28 -23.29 17.90 -17.63
N CYS A 29 -22.48 16.92 -18.01
CA CYS A 29 -22.60 15.53 -17.58
C CYS A 29 -22.47 15.39 -16.05
N GLY A 30 -23.27 14.50 -15.44
CA GLY A 30 -23.21 14.19 -14.01
C GLY A 30 -23.70 15.32 -13.08
N GLY A 31 -24.26 16.40 -13.62
CA GLY A 31 -24.81 17.50 -12.84
C GLY A 31 -26.15 17.16 -12.15
N ASN A 32 -26.60 18.02 -11.24
CA ASN A 32 -27.93 17.90 -10.63
C ASN A 32 -29.06 18.26 -11.63
N PHE A 33 -30.29 17.80 -11.35
CA PHE A 33 -31.48 18.19 -12.11
C PHE A 33 -31.67 19.71 -12.14
N SER A 34 -31.87 20.26 -13.33
CA SER A 34 -32.04 21.70 -13.54
C SER A 34 -33.38 21.96 -14.25
N PRO A 35 -34.42 22.41 -13.52
CA PRO A 35 -35.75 22.63 -14.08
C PRO A 35 -35.81 23.72 -15.15
N SER A 36 -34.79 24.58 -15.21
CA SER A 36 -34.68 25.68 -16.18
C SER A 36 -34.08 25.24 -17.52
N GLN A 37 -33.63 23.99 -17.63
CA GLN A 37 -33.02 23.45 -18.85
C GLN A 37 -34.05 22.66 -19.66
N PRO A 38 -34.03 22.78 -21.00
CA PRO A 38 -34.96 22.08 -21.87
C PRO A 38 -34.75 20.55 -21.88
N CYS A 39 -33.57 20.10 -21.43
CA CYS A 39 -33.18 18.71 -21.34
C CYS A 39 -32.12 18.54 -20.23
N GLN A 40 -32.00 17.31 -19.71
CA GLN A 40 -31.11 16.96 -18.60
C GLN A 40 -29.88 16.17 -19.08
N CYS A 41 -28.79 16.28 -18.32
CA CYS A 41 -27.53 15.56 -18.53
C CYS A 41 -27.07 14.85 -17.25
N ASN A 42 -28.04 14.53 -16.39
CA ASN A 42 -27.85 13.83 -15.13
C ASN A 42 -28.16 12.33 -15.29
N ASP A 43 -27.71 11.52 -14.34
CA ASP A 43 -27.81 10.06 -14.39
C ASP A 43 -29.26 9.54 -14.39
N ALA A 44 -30.22 10.36 -13.94
CA ALA A 44 -31.63 10.01 -13.91
C ALA A 44 -32.34 10.23 -15.25
N CYS A 45 -31.75 10.97 -16.19
CA CYS A 45 -32.47 11.46 -17.36
C CYS A 45 -32.96 10.32 -18.27
N MET A 46 -32.22 9.21 -18.39
CA MET A 46 -32.60 8.08 -19.24
C MET A 46 -33.83 7.35 -18.67
N ARG A 47 -33.94 7.30 -17.34
CA ARG A 47 -35.10 6.71 -16.66
C ARG A 47 -36.33 7.61 -16.78
N VAL A 48 -36.14 8.93 -16.77
CA VAL A 48 -37.22 9.92 -16.84
C VAL A 48 -37.65 10.20 -18.29
N GLY A 49 -36.75 9.99 -19.25
CA GLY A 49 -36.97 10.25 -20.68
C GLY A 49 -36.77 11.71 -21.09
N ASP A 50 -35.98 12.48 -20.33
CA ASP A 50 -35.75 13.92 -20.54
C ASP A 50 -34.28 14.28 -20.86
N CYS A 51 -33.47 13.30 -21.28
CA CYS A 51 -32.09 13.53 -21.67
C CYS A 51 -31.95 14.48 -22.86
N CYS A 52 -30.86 15.26 -22.91
CA CYS A 52 -30.48 15.95 -24.13
C CYS A 52 -30.17 14.94 -25.24
N SER A 53 -30.40 15.34 -26.49
CA SER A 53 -30.23 14.47 -27.65
C SER A 53 -28.79 13.96 -27.83
N ASP A 54 -27.82 14.72 -27.33
CA ASP A 54 -26.40 14.37 -27.36
C ASP A 54 -25.92 13.66 -26.07
N TYR A 55 -26.81 13.36 -25.11
CA TYR A 55 -26.44 12.74 -23.83
C TYR A 55 -25.66 11.44 -24.00
N GLN A 56 -26.11 10.56 -24.91
CA GLN A 56 -25.43 9.30 -25.17
C GLN A 56 -24.04 9.52 -25.80
N ALA A 57 -23.93 10.43 -26.76
CA ALA A 57 -22.65 10.70 -27.41
C ALA A 57 -21.65 11.46 -26.53
N VAL A 58 -22.13 12.26 -25.58
CA VAL A 58 -21.31 13.19 -24.79
C VAL A 58 -21.03 12.66 -23.38
N CYS A 59 -22.03 12.06 -22.71
CA CYS A 59 -21.91 11.59 -21.34
C CYS A 59 -21.73 10.07 -21.21
N LEU A 60 -22.23 9.29 -22.17
CA LEU A 60 -22.02 7.83 -22.21
C LEU A 60 -20.80 7.49 -23.08
N ARG A 61 -19.66 8.12 -22.80
CA ARG A 61 -18.40 7.74 -23.45
C ARG A 61 -17.99 6.35 -22.98
N GLU A 62 -17.87 5.43 -23.93
CA GLU A 62 -17.37 4.06 -23.70
C GLU A 62 -15.83 3.97 -23.81
N SER A 63 -15.13 5.10 -23.73
CA SER A 63 -13.67 5.19 -23.88
C SER A 63 -13.02 5.88 -22.69
N CYS A 64 -11.79 5.47 -22.38
CA CYS A 64 -10.92 6.04 -21.38
C CYS A 64 -10.06 7.21 -21.84
N THR A 65 -10.18 7.65 -23.09
CA THR A 65 -9.42 8.79 -23.60
C THR A 65 -9.72 10.05 -22.78
N GLY A 66 -8.76 10.50 -21.97
CA GLY A 66 -8.90 11.65 -21.08
C GLY A 66 -9.73 11.39 -19.81
N ARG A 67 -9.90 10.12 -19.42
CA ARG A 67 -10.66 9.65 -18.24
C ARG A 67 -9.88 8.70 -17.34
N CYS A 68 -8.60 8.46 -17.63
CA CYS A 68 -7.78 7.55 -16.85
C CYS A 68 -7.58 8.10 -15.43
N GLY A 69 -7.94 7.29 -14.43
CA GLY A 69 -7.86 7.66 -13.02
C GLY A 69 -9.05 8.46 -12.50
N ASP A 70 -10.15 8.54 -13.24
CA ASP A 70 -11.40 9.16 -12.75
C ASP A 70 -11.93 8.47 -11.49
N ASP A 71 -12.74 9.16 -10.69
CA ASP A 71 -13.53 8.53 -9.62
C ASP A 71 -14.64 7.64 -10.21
N PHE A 72 -15.10 6.67 -9.43
CA PHE A 72 -16.27 5.88 -9.82
C PHE A 72 -17.50 6.77 -10.07
N SER A 73 -18.12 6.59 -11.22
CA SER A 73 -19.31 7.36 -11.62
C SER A 73 -20.39 6.46 -12.20
N THR A 74 -21.59 6.55 -11.66
CA THR A 74 -22.79 5.87 -12.17
C THR A 74 -23.30 6.44 -13.49
N ALA A 75 -22.77 7.59 -13.91
CA ALA A 75 -23.12 8.24 -15.16
C ALA A 75 -22.54 7.51 -16.38
N HIS A 76 -21.49 6.70 -16.19
CA HIS A 76 -20.77 6.01 -17.25
C HIS A 76 -21.13 4.53 -17.30
N THR A 77 -21.23 3.99 -18.52
CA THR A 77 -21.47 2.56 -18.78
C THR A 77 -20.24 1.69 -18.49
N CYS A 78 -19.06 2.32 -18.37
CA CYS A 78 -17.80 1.70 -18.04
C CYS A 78 -16.88 2.69 -17.29
N GLN A 79 -15.97 2.14 -16.51
CA GLN A 79 -15.06 2.88 -15.64
C GLN A 79 -13.65 2.92 -16.24
N CYS A 80 -12.94 4.00 -15.93
CA CYS A 80 -11.54 4.22 -16.32
C CYS A 80 -10.64 4.47 -15.11
N ASN A 81 -11.10 3.99 -13.96
CA ASN A 81 -10.42 4.09 -12.69
C ASN A 81 -9.57 2.83 -12.46
N SER A 82 -8.60 2.92 -11.53
CA SER A 82 -7.68 1.82 -11.23
C SER A 82 -8.34 0.56 -10.64
N HIS A 83 -9.63 0.63 -10.29
CA HIS A 83 -10.38 -0.47 -9.70
C HIS A 83 -11.32 -1.18 -10.68
N CYS A 84 -11.45 -0.69 -11.92
CA CYS A 84 -12.46 -1.21 -12.84
C CYS A 84 -12.24 -2.68 -13.20
N GLN A 85 -10.98 -3.14 -13.27
CA GLN A 85 -10.63 -4.53 -13.59
C GLN A 85 -11.10 -5.48 -12.49
N ARG A 86 -11.17 -4.99 -11.23
CA ARG A 86 -11.67 -5.77 -10.09
C ARG A 86 -13.18 -5.95 -10.13
N TYR A 87 -13.91 -4.96 -10.62
CA TYR A 87 -15.37 -4.96 -10.69
C TYR A 87 -15.91 -5.43 -12.04
N ASP A 88 -15.02 -5.76 -12.99
CA ASP A 88 -15.34 -6.17 -14.36
C ASP A 88 -16.21 -5.13 -15.08
N ASP A 89 -15.90 -3.85 -14.83
CA ASP A 89 -16.64 -2.71 -15.39
C ASP A 89 -15.75 -1.72 -16.14
N CYS A 90 -14.52 -2.12 -16.52
CA CYS A 90 -13.63 -1.30 -17.33
C CYS A 90 -14.21 -0.97 -18.71
N CYS A 91 -13.84 0.19 -19.24
CA CYS A 91 -14.04 0.44 -20.68
C CYS A 91 -13.16 -0.50 -21.51
N GLU A 92 -13.63 -0.84 -22.71
CA GLU A 92 -12.93 -1.78 -23.61
C GLU A 92 -11.51 -1.31 -23.95
N ASP A 93 -11.30 0.01 -24.02
CA ASP A 93 -10.01 0.61 -24.28
C ASP A 93 -9.20 0.92 -23.02
N TYR A 94 -9.61 0.48 -21.82
CA TYR A 94 -8.91 0.80 -20.57
C TYR A 94 -7.45 0.33 -20.59
N ASP A 95 -7.19 -0.92 -20.95
CA ASP A 95 -5.83 -1.47 -21.00
C ASP A 95 -4.98 -0.75 -22.07
N ILE A 96 -5.58 -0.37 -23.20
CA ILE A 96 -4.85 0.28 -24.29
C ILE A 96 -4.63 1.77 -24.02
N THR A 97 -5.60 2.44 -23.41
CA THR A 97 -5.61 3.89 -23.26
C THR A 97 -5.03 4.33 -21.91
N CYS A 98 -5.27 3.56 -20.85
CA CYS A 98 -4.79 3.85 -19.50
C CYS A 98 -3.57 3.02 -19.12
N GLU A 99 -3.44 1.77 -19.58
CA GLU A 99 -2.26 0.96 -19.29
C GLU A 99 -1.16 1.08 -20.36
N SER A 100 -1.48 1.22 -21.66
CA SER A 100 -0.42 1.28 -22.70
C SER A 100 0.29 2.64 -22.81
N GLY A 101 -0.08 3.62 -21.99
CA GLY A 101 0.68 4.85 -21.76
C GLY A 101 1.37 4.93 -20.40
N SER A 102 1.22 3.92 -19.54
CA SER A 102 1.70 3.95 -18.15
C SER A 102 2.27 2.63 -17.62
N GLY A 103 2.13 1.52 -18.37
CA GLY A 103 2.41 0.17 -17.90
C GLY A 103 3.87 -0.26 -18.01
N GLU A 104 4.57 0.02 -19.11
CA GLU A 104 5.97 -0.42 -19.25
C GLU A 104 7.00 0.57 -18.71
N GLU A 105 6.74 1.89 -18.73
CA GLU A 105 7.72 2.88 -18.23
C GLU A 105 7.74 2.99 -16.69
N ASN A 106 6.61 2.74 -16.04
CA ASN A 106 6.45 2.85 -14.57
C ASN A 106 6.48 1.51 -13.85
N GLU A 107 6.63 0.39 -14.56
CA GLU A 107 6.88 -0.89 -13.91
C GLU A 107 8.33 -0.96 -13.44
N ILE A 108 8.55 -1.46 -12.23
CA ILE A 108 9.89 -1.80 -11.75
C ILE A 108 10.23 -3.16 -12.36
N THR A 109 11.26 -3.19 -13.20
CA THR A 109 11.66 -4.39 -13.93
C THR A 109 12.31 -5.43 -13.00
N ASP A 110 12.28 -6.70 -13.39
CA ASP A 110 12.98 -7.75 -12.64
C ASP A 110 14.50 -7.50 -12.56
N THR A 111 15.09 -6.85 -13.57
CA THR A 111 16.50 -6.48 -13.54
C THR A 111 16.79 -5.42 -12.47
N GLU A 112 15.89 -4.46 -12.27
CA GLU A 112 16.01 -3.46 -11.21
C GLU A 112 15.81 -4.07 -9.82
N LEU A 113 14.82 -4.97 -9.66
CA LEU A 113 14.61 -5.71 -8.41
C LEU A 113 15.81 -6.59 -8.06
N LEU A 114 16.37 -7.30 -9.04
CA LEU A 114 17.59 -8.07 -8.85
C LEU A 114 18.76 -7.16 -8.45
N GLY A 115 18.98 -6.07 -9.18
CA GLY A 115 20.13 -5.19 -8.98
C GLY A 115 20.12 -4.41 -7.66
N ILE A 116 18.94 -4.02 -7.16
CA ILE A 116 18.86 -3.19 -5.95
C ILE A 116 19.18 -3.95 -4.67
N GLY A 117 18.98 -5.27 -4.62
CA GLY A 117 19.24 -6.08 -3.41
C GLY A 117 20.66 -5.92 -2.87
N ASN A 118 21.67 -6.00 -3.74
CA ASN A 118 23.07 -5.77 -3.39
C ASN A 118 23.34 -4.34 -2.95
N THR A 119 22.70 -3.37 -3.60
CA THR A 119 22.83 -1.95 -3.21
C THR A 119 22.30 -1.72 -1.79
N LEU A 120 21.15 -2.31 -1.45
CA LEU A 120 20.60 -2.22 -0.08
C LEU A 120 21.51 -2.91 0.93
N TRP A 121 22.03 -4.09 0.58
CA TRP A 121 22.90 -4.87 1.44
C TRP A 121 24.23 -4.16 1.72
N GLU A 122 24.85 -3.54 0.73
CA GLU A 122 26.10 -2.79 0.92
C GLU A 122 25.89 -1.48 1.70
N SER A 123 24.70 -0.89 1.57
CA SER A 123 24.33 0.36 2.26
C SER A 123 23.84 0.16 3.69
N ASP A 124 23.52 -1.08 4.09
CA ASP A 124 23.10 -1.41 5.46
C ASP A 124 24.31 -1.48 6.40
N HIS A 125 24.84 -0.30 6.75
CA HIS A 125 25.98 -0.15 7.65
C HIS A 125 25.67 -0.50 9.11
N LEU A 126 24.39 -0.61 9.46
CA LEU A 126 23.95 -1.02 10.79
C LEU A 126 23.73 -2.54 10.90
N ARG A 127 23.80 -3.30 9.80
CA ARG A 127 23.81 -4.76 9.83
C ARG A 127 24.88 -5.28 10.78
N TYR A 128 24.55 -6.31 11.55
CA TYR A 128 25.48 -7.04 12.40
C TYR A 128 26.47 -7.86 11.56
N THR A 129 27.73 -7.83 11.98
CA THR A 129 28.79 -8.70 11.46
C THR A 129 28.87 -10.00 12.24
N ASP A 130 29.57 -11.00 11.72
CA ASP A 130 29.82 -12.30 12.41
C ASP A 130 30.52 -12.15 13.78
N SER A 131 31.17 -11.01 14.03
CA SER A 131 31.79 -10.70 15.33
C SER A 131 30.83 -10.06 16.34
N GLU A 132 29.70 -9.55 15.87
CA GLU A 132 28.68 -8.85 16.67
C GLU A 132 27.45 -9.72 16.92
N ILE A 133 27.23 -10.78 16.13
CA ILE A 133 26.13 -11.73 16.31
C ILE A 133 26.60 -13.15 16.04
N ALA A 134 26.20 -14.10 16.89
CA ALA A 134 26.43 -15.52 16.67
C ALA A 134 25.18 -16.34 16.96
N ILE A 135 24.77 -17.14 15.98
CA ILE A 135 23.64 -18.06 16.10
C ILE A 135 24.11 -19.52 16.26
N ASN A 136 23.36 -20.29 17.03
CA ASN A 136 23.49 -21.73 17.17
C ASN A 136 22.20 -22.42 16.70
N ALA A 137 22.04 -22.54 15.38
CA ALA A 137 20.81 -23.07 14.78
C ALA A 137 20.51 -24.54 15.18
N ASP A 138 21.52 -25.31 15.56
CA ASP A 138 21.35 -26.70 16.04
C ASP A 138 21.26 -26.78 17.58
N GLY A 139 21.28 -25.64 18.27
CA GLY A 139 21.18 -25.55 19.73
C GLY A 139 19.75 -25.40 20.25
N ASP A 140 19.64 -25.39 21.58
CA ASP A 140 18.38 -25.12 22.29
C ASP A 140 18.00 -23.63 22.27
N GLU A 141 18.97 -22.75 22.04
CA GLU A 141 18.82 -21.31 21.87
C GLU A 141 19.38 -20.90 20.50
N LEU A 142 18.62 -20.11 19.73
CA LEU A 142 19.07 -19.65 18.41
C LEU A 142 20.22 -18.65 18.55
N PHE A 143 20.08 -17.64 19.41
CA PHE A 143 21.12 -16.63 19.58
C PHE A 143 22.03 -16.99 20.74
N SER A 144 23.29 -17.32 20.45
CA SER A 144 24.32 -17.56 21.48
C SER A 144 25.04 -16.27 21.91
N TYR A 145 25.03 -15.25 21.05
CA TYR A 145 25.64 -13.95 21.32
C TYR A 145 25.04 -12.86 20.42
N VAL A 146 24.81 -11.69 20.99
CA VAL A 146 24.44 -10.44 20.30
C VAL A 146 25.14 -9.29 21.02
N ASP A 147 25.83 -8.41 20.29
CA ASP A 147 26.42 -7.20 20.83
C ASP A 147 25.35 -6.13 21.12
N GLU A 148 24.81 -6.15 22.34
CA GLU A 148 23.75 -5.24 22.76
C GLU A 148 24.12 -3.75 22.74
N ARG A 149 25.42 -3.41 22.66
CA ARG A 149 25.83 -2.00 22.48
C ARG A 149 25.29 -1.45 21.17
N LYS A 150 25.18 -2.29 20.15
CA LYS A 150 24.64 -1.92 18.83
C LYS A 150 23.11 -1.80 18.84
N LEU A 151 22.41 -2.55 19.70
CA LEU A 151 20.96 -2.36 19.94
C LEU A 151 20.61 -0.98 20.53
N SER A 152 21.57 -0.32 21.17
CA SER A 152 21.40 1.04 21.70
C SER A 152 21.57 2.14 20.64
N GLN A 153 21.96 1.79 19.40
CA GLN A 153 22.04 2.76 18.31
C GLN A 153 20.64 3.18 17.86
N PRO A 154 20.47 4.40 17.30
CA PRO A 154 19.14 4.97 17.04
C PRO A 154 18.19 4.07 16.24
N SER A 155 18.64 3.39 15.18
CA SER A 155 17.80 2.47 14.39
C SER A 155 17.15 1.39 15.27
N TYR A 156 17.98 0.59 15.95
CA TYR A 156 17.51 -0.50 16.80
C TYR A 156 16.76 0.01 18.01
N ALA A 157 17.23 1.07 18.68
CA ALA A 157 16.57 1.61 19.87
C ALA A 157 15.16 2.13 19.55
N LEU A 158 14.98 2.84 18.44
CA LEU A 158 13.67 3.33 17.99
C LEU A 158 12.76 2.17 17.58
N PHE A 159 13.29 1.17 16.88
CA PHE A 159 12.53 -0.03 16.52
C PHE A 159 12.06 -0.79 17.77
N ILE A 160 12.94 -1.00 18.75
CA ILE A 160 12.63 -1.71 20.00
C ILE A 160 11.56 -0.96 20.81
N ALA A 161 11.61 0.38 20.81
CA ALA A 161 10.59 1.21 21.46
C ALA A 161 9.21 1.12 20.78
N LEU A 162 9.11 0.58 19.57
CA LEU A 162 7.81 0.28 18.96
C LEU A 162 7.26 -1.09 19.35
N LEU A 163 8.14 -2.06 19.66
CA LEU A 163 7.71 -3.46 19.91
C LEU A 163 6.81 -3.59 21.14
N ASN A 164 6.94 -2.70 22.12
CA ASN A 164 6.14 -2.67 23.34
C ASN A 164 4.86 -1.81 23.23
N ASN A 165 4.61 -1.18 22.08
CA ASN A 165 3.41 -0.35 21.85
C ASN A 165 2.19 -1.19 21.45
N TYR A 166 2.38 -2.46 21.13
CA TYR A 166 1.35 -3.33 20.60
C TYR A 166 1.00 -4.42 21.61
N ASN A 167 -0.30 -4.75 21.72
CA ASN A 167 -0.73 -5.88 22.51
C ASN A 167 -0.68 -7.15 21.64
N PRO A 168 0.18 -8.14 21.96
CA PRO A 168 0.26 -9.35 21.13
C PRO A 168 -1.00 -10.21 21.17
N LEU A 169 -1.97 -9.94 22.06
CA LEU A 169 -3.24 -10.67 22.15
C LEU A 169 -4.31 -10.04 21.24
N ASN A 170 -4.63 -10.75 20.17
CA ASN A 170 -5.50 -10.29 19.09
C ASN A 170 -7.00 -10.18 19.44
N ASP A 171 -7.43 -10.51 20.66
CA ASP A 171 -8.84 -10.55 21.06
C ASP A 171 -9.34 -9.25 21.72
N GLN A 172 -8.47 -8.24 21.83
CA GLN A 172 -8.80 -6.93 22.37
C GLN A 172 -8.68 -5.86 21.29
N ARG A 173 -9.55 -4.86 21.35
CA ARG A 173 -9.40 -3.66 20.51
C ARG A 173 -8.09 -2.99 20.90
N GLU A 174 -7.19 -2.81 19.93
CA GLU A 174 -6.01 -1.98 20.13
C GLU A 174 -6.47 -0.59 20.65
N PRO A 175 -5.99 -0.16 21.83
CA PRO A 175 -6.32 1.17 22.33
C PRO A 175 -5.89 2.21 21.32
N ASN A 176 -6.56 3.36 21.28
CA ASN A 176 -6.06 4.49 20.48
C ASN A 176 -4.61 4.78 20.92
N LEU A 177 -3.67 4.82 19.98
CA LEU A 177 -2.27 5.12 20.27
C LEU A 177 -2.17 6.42 21.09
N THR A 178 -1.38 6.34 22.16
CA THR A 178 -1.02 7.48 22.99
C THR A 178 -0.14 8.45 22.21
N SER A 179 -0.06 9.68 22.70
CA SER A 179 0.83 10.68 22.10
C SER A 179 2.31 10.28 22.16
N ALA A 180 2.71 9.44 23.11
CA ALA A 180 4.06 8.89 23.18
C ALA A 180 4.30 7.86 22.07
N GLU A 181 3.39 6.92 21.88
CA GLU A 181 3.49 5.87 20.84
C GLU A 181 3.47 6.48 19.43
N LEU A 182 2.68 7.54 19.21
CA LEU A 182 2.70 8.32 17.97
C LEU A 182 4.04 9.02 17.75
N ALA A 183 4.64 9.58 18.80
CA ALA A 183 5.94 10.23 18.71
C ALA A 183 7.08 9.22 18.46
N GLU A 184 7.00 8.01 19.04
CA GLU A 184 7.93 6.91 18.76
C GLU A 184 7.81 6.46 17.30
N THR A 185 6.58 6.30 16.80
CA THR A 185 6.31 5.98 15.39
C THR A 185 6.91 7.03 14.46
N GLU A 186 6.68 8.31 14.75
CA GLU A 186 7.25 9.40 13.96
C GLU A 186 8.79 9.42 14.02
N ALA A 187 9.38 9.22 15.19
CA ALA A 187 10.83 9.19 15.35
C ALA A 187 11.47 8.03 14.57
N PHE A 188 10.88 6.84 14.64
CA PHE A 188 11.31 5.67 13.87
C PHE A 188 11.19 5.92 12.35
N LEU A 189 10.03 6.38 11.87
CA LEU A 189 9.82 6.67 10.45
C LEU A 189 10.78 7.75 9.93
N ASN A 190 11.03 8.81 10.70
CA ASN A 190 12.00 9.83 10.33
C ASN A 190 13.42 9.23 10.21
N HIS A 191 13.80 8.33 11.12
CA HIS A 191 15.10 7.66 11.06
C HIS A 191 15.21 6.78 9.81
N VAL A 192 14.25 5.86 9.61
CA VAL A 192 14.22 4.93 8.48
C VAL A 192 14.20 5.69 7.15
N ALA A 193 13.33 6.70 7.00
CA ALA A 193 13.21 7.48 5.77
C ALA A 193 14.49 8.26 5.43
N SER A 194 15.31 8.60 6.43
CA SER A 194 16.59 9.29 6.24
C SER A 194 17.78 8.35 5.98
N SER A 195 17.59 7.03 6.12
CA SER A 195 18.65 6.05 5.94
C SER A 195 19.10 5.94 4.47
N GLN A 196 20.37 5.62 4.26
CA GLN A 196 20.90 5.40 2.91
C GLN A 196 20.17 4.26 2.19
N VAL A 197 19.87 3.17 2.91
CA VAL A 197 19.10 2.03 2.41
C VAL A 197 17.74 2.48 1.86
N MET A 198 16.94 3.18 2.66
CA MET A 198 15.61 3.62 2.24
C MET A 198 15.69 4.67 1.12
N SER A 199 16.76 5.47 1.07
CA SER A 199 16.95 6.44 -0.02
C SER A 199 17.06 5.78 -1.40
N HIS A 200 17.70 4.60 -1.49
CA HIS A 200 17.78 3.85 -2.75
C HIS A 200 16.40 3.35 -3.20
N VAL A 201 15.60 2.82 -2.26
CA VAL A 201 14.22 2.40 -2.54
C VAL A 201 13.35 3.60 -2.93
N ASN A 202 13.45 4.71 -2.20
CA ASN A 202 12.71 5.94 -2.51
C ASN A 202 13.00 6.42 -3.93
N ASN A 203 14.27 6.50 -4.31
CA ASN A 203 14.67 6.95 -5.63
C ASN A 203 14.12 6.04 -6.74
N LEU A 204 14.15 4.71 -6.53
CA LEU A 204 13.59 3.77 -7.50
C LEU A 204 12.07 3.94 -7.61
N LEU A 205 11.36 3.99 -6.48
CA LEU A 205 9.91 4.18 -6.46
C LEU A 205 9.48 5.50 -7.09
N GLU A 206 10.15 6.62 -6.79
CA GLU A 206 9.90 7.92 -7.39
C GLU A 206 10.19 7.91 -8.90
N SER A 207 11.31 7.31 -9.32
CA SER A 207 11.70 7.25 -10.75
C SER A 207 10.74 6.43 -11.61
N ARG A 208 10.03 5.49 -10.99
CA ARG A 208 9.01 4.64 -11.63
C ARG A 208 7.59 5.09 -11.32
N GLY A 209 7.41 6.30 -10.78
CA GLY A 209 6.09 6.87 -10.49
C GLY A 209 5.26 6.05 -9.49
N LYS A 210 5.86 5.14 -8.72
CA LYS A 210 5.18 4.32 -7.70
C LYS A 210 4.78 5.14 -6.49
N ILE A 211 5.53 6.21 -6.20
CA ILE A 211 5.22 7.19 -5.17
C ILE A 211 5.47 8.60 -5.69
N GLN A 212 4.76 9.57 -5.13
CA GLN A 212 5.02 10.98 -5.42
C GLN A 212 6.33 11.42 -4.74
N ARG A 213 7.03 12.39 -5.36
CA ARG A 213 8.26 12.93 -4.80
C ARG A 213 8.03 13.51 -3.41
N GLY A 214 8.82 13.06 -2.45
CA GLY A 214 8.71 13.50 -1.05
C GLY A 214 7.57 12.87 -0.25
N ALA A 215 6.80 11.95 -0.83
CA ALA A 215 5.70 11.26 -0.14
C ALA A 215 6.14 10.02 0.65
N LEU A 216 7.44 9.68 0.66
CA LEU A 216 7.97 8.45 1.26
C LEU A 216 7.46 8.19 2.66
N LYS A 217 7.51 9.19 3.54
CA LYS A 217 7.15 9.01 4.95
C LYS A 217 5.66 8.71 5.10
N ASP A 218 4.82 9.39 4.34
CA ASP A 218 3.37 9.19 4.35
C ASP A 218 3.04 7.79 3.80
N VAL A 219 3.70 7.38 2.71
CA VAL A 219 3.59 6.02 2.16
C VAL A 219 4.02 4.95 3.17
N LEU A 220 5.15 5.15 3.87
CA LEU A 220 5.60 4.22 4.89
C LEU A 220 4.62 4.16 6.08
N TYR A 221 4.07 5.30 6.49
CA TYR A 221 3.04 5.35 7.53
C TYR A 221 1.80 4.56 7.10
N ASP A 222 1.28 4.83 5.91
CA ASP A 222 0.06 4.20 5.40
C ASP A 222 0.21 2.69 5.20
N LEU A 223 1.37 2.25 4.70
CA LEU A 223 1.65 0.83 4.48
C LEU A 223 1.80 0.04 5.78
N TRP A 224 2.47 0.63 6.79
CA TRP A 224 2.97 -0.12 7.95
C TRP A 224 2.24 0.18 9.26
N PHE A 225 1.77 1.42 9.46
CA PHE A 225 1.28 1.89 10.75
C PHE A 225 -0.21 2.22 10.77
N THR A 226 -0.83 2.41 9.60
CA THR A 226 -2.29 2.58 9.53
C THR A 226 -2.99 1.29 9.93
N PHE A 227 -3.80 1.36 11.00
CA PHE A 227 -4.59 0.22 11.44
C PHE A 227 -5.69 -0.11 10.43
N TYR A 228 -5.93 -1.40 10.23
CA TYR A 228 -7.05 -1.92 9.45
C TYR A 228 -7.83 -3.01 10.19
N GLY A 229 -9.10 -3.18 9.81
CA GLY A 229 -9.91 -4.31 10.29
C GLY A 229 -9.49 -5.57 9.56
N ARG A 230 -9.22 -6.68 10.26
CA ARG A 230 -8.69 -7.91 9.66
C ARG A 230 -9.68 -8.71 8.81
N ARG A 231 -10.98 -8.38 8.88
CA ARG A 231 -12.03 -8.95 8.03
C ARG A 231 -12.90 -7.81 7.52
N SER A 232 -13.47 -7.96 6.33
CA SER A 232 -14.45 -7.02 5.80
C SER A 232 -15.65 -6.80 6.74
N SER A 233 -15.96 -7.78 7.59
CA SER A 233 -17.05 -7.73 8.58
C SER A 233 -16.68 -7.06 9.91
N MET A 234 -15.41 -6.70 10.13
CA MET A 234 -14.96 -6.06 11.37
C MET A 234 -15.12 -4.54 11.28
N THR A 235 -15.78 -3.98 12.28
CA THR A 235 -16.09 -2.54 12.35
C THR A 235 -15.04 -1.72 13.09
N PHE A 236 -13.97 -2.36 13.59
CA PHE A 236 -12.84 -1.71 14.23
C PHE A 236 -11.53 -2.21 13.64
N ALA A 237 -10.60 -1.28 13.46
CA ALA A 237 -9.25 -1.55 13.02
C ALA A 237 -8.40 -1.96 14.23
N ASP A 238 -7.68 -3.07 14.11
CA ASP A 238 -7.02 -3.74 15.25
C ASP A 238 -5.72 -4.45 14.87
N SER A 239 -5.18 -4.15 13.70
CA SER A 239 -3.91 -4.68 13.24
C SER A 239 -3.26 -3.71 12.29
N SER A 240 -1.93 -3.69 12.27
CA SER A 240 -1.13 -2.93 11.31
C SER A 240 -0.05 -3.82 10.69
N GLY A 241 0.52 -3.39 9.56
CA GLY A 241 1.59 -4.14 8.91
C GLY A 241 2.84 -4.29 9.77
N PHE A 242 3.18 -3.26 10.54
CA PHE A 242 4.30 -3.27 11.46
C PHE A 242 4.08 -4.30 12.59
N GLU A 243 2.91 -4.24 13.23
CA GLU A 243 2.51 -5.18 14.26
C GLU A 243 2.57 -6.62 13.75
N HIS A 244 1.94 -6.88 12.60
CA HIS A 244 1.92 -8.22 12.02
C HIS A 244 3.34 -8.72 11.72
N VAL A 245 4.10 -7.98 10.91
CA VAL A 245 5.39 -8.45 10.39
C VAL A 245 6.45 -8.49 11.48
N PHE A 246 6.60 -7.42 12.25
CA PHE A 246 7.75 -7.24 13.14
C PHE A 246 7.47 -7.67 14.58
N VAL A 247 6.28 -7.36 15.14
CA VAL A 247 5.93 -7.72 16.53
C VAL A 247 5.46 -9.17 16.62
N GLY A 248 4.59 -9.57 15.69
CA GLY A 248 3.87 -10.83 15.74
C GLY A 248 2.57 -10.75 16.53
N GLU A 249 1.62 -11.60 16.14
CA GLU A 249 0.24 -11.55 16.59
C GLU A 249 -0.22 -12.92 17.09
N LYS A 250 -0.78 -13.01 18.31
CA LYS A 250 -1.30 -14.26 18.88
C LYS A 250 -2.80 -14.38 18.68
N LYS A 251 -3.21 -15.44 18.00
CA LYS A 251 -4.58 -15.95 18.00
C LYS A 251 -4.69 -17.13 18.96
N SER A 252 -5.93 -17.55 19.25
CA SER A 252 -6.27 -18.61 20.22
C SER A 252 -5.43 -19.89 20.13
N ASP A 253 -4.93 -20.24 18.95
CA ASP A 253 -4.21 -21.48 18.68
C ASP A 253 -2.93 -21.32 17.84
N LYS A 254 -2.57 -20.08 17.45
CA LYS A 254 -1.46 -19.85 16.52
C LYS A 254 -0.87 -18.45 16.61
N ILE A 255 0.37 -18.34 16.19
CA ILE A 255 1.07 -17.07 15.98
C ILE A 255 1.05 -16.73 14.49
N ASN A 256 0.59 -15.52 14.14
CA ASN A 256 0.69 -14.98 12.78
C ASN A 256 1.80 -13.92 12.72
N GLY A 257 2.31 -13.68 11.52
CA GLY A 257 3.40 -12.74 11.33
C GLY A 257 4.65 -13.16 12.11
N PHE A 258 5.33 -12.24 12.79
CA PHE A 258 6.56 -12.50 13.54
C PHE A 258 7.72 -12.95 12.64
N HIS A 259 8.36 -11.99 12.00
CA HIS A 259 9.44 -12.16 11.02
C HIS A 259 10.66 -11.26 11.32
N SER A 260 10.85 -10.85 12.58
CA SER A 260 11.97 -10.02 13.03
C SER A 260 12.95 -10.77 13.92
N TRP A 261 14.23 -10.76 13.57
CA TRP A 261 15.29 -11.36 14.39
C TRP A 261 15.49 -10.60 15.70
N VAL A 262 15.30 -9.27 15.71
CA VAL A 262 15.42 -8.44 16.90
C VAL A 262 14.35 -8.82 17.92
N GLN A 263 13.09 -8.94 17.47
CA GLN A 263 11.98 -9.39 18.31
C GLN A 263 12.23 -10.81 18.84
N MET A 264 12.69 -11.73 17.99
CA MET A 264 13.03 -13.08 18.41
C MET A 264 14.12 -13.09 19.48
N TYR A 265 15.21 -12.34 19.27
CA TYR A 265 16.31 -12.24 20.23
C TYR A 265 15.83 -11.70 21.58
N LEU A 266 15.05 -10.62 21.58
CA LEU A 266 14.54 -10.01 22.82
C LEU A 266 13.65 -10.97 23.60
N LEU A 267 12.76 -11.69 22.92
CA LEU A 267 11.86 -12.67 23.55
C LEU A 267 12.59 -13.94 24.01
N GLN A 268 13.61 -14.39 23.26
CA GLN A 268 14.46 -15.49 23.70
C GLN A 268 15.19 -15.08 24.99
N LYS A 269 15.80 -13.88 24.99
CA LYS A 269 16.53 -13.33 26.13
C LYS A 269 15.66 -13.16 27.38
N SER A 270 14.39 -12.77 27.22
CA SER A 270 13.45 -12.63 28.33
C SER A 270 12.85 -13.96 28.82
N GLY A 271 13.13 -15.07 28.13
CA GLY A 271 12.56 -16.38 28.44
C GLY A 271 11.08 -16.52 28.03
N ASN A 272 10.59 -15.65 27.14
CA ASN A 272 9.23 -15.70 26.61
C ASN A 272 9.12 -16.49 25.30
N LEU A 273 10.25 -16.81 24.67
CA LEU A 273 10.30 -17.58 23.44
C LEU A 273 11.26 -18.77 23.59
N ASP A 274 10.72 -19.97 23.32
CA ASP A 274 11.49 -21.21 23.27
C ASP A 274 11.81 -21.53 21.80
N TYR A 275 13.08 -21.54 21.44
CA TYR A 275 13.52 -21.99 20.13
C TYR A 275 13.41 -23.51 20.01
N LEU A 276 12.87 -24.01 18.90
CA LEU A 276 12.61 -25.45 18.67
C LEU A 276 13.36 -25.98 17.43
N GLY A 277 14.41 -25.28 17.00
CA GLY A 277 15.17 -25.61 15.80
C GLY A 277 14.67 -24.91 14.53
N TYR A 278 15.38 -25.13 13.43
CA TYR A 278 15.06 -24.56 12.12
C TYR A 278 14.39 -25.57 11.18
N ASN A 279 13.74 -25.04 10.15
CA ASN A 279 13.20 -25.75 9.00
C ASN A 279 14.14 -25.65 7.80
N ALA A 280 14.69 -24.45 7.58
CA ALA A 280 15.62 -24.17 6.50
C ALA A 280 16.55 -23.00 6.83
N LYS A 281 17.69 -22.98 6.16
CA LYS A 281 18.66 -21.87 6.14
C LYS A 281 19.10 -21.62 4.70
N SER A 282 19.36 -20.37 4.37
CA SER A 282 19.96 -19.98 3.09
C SER A 282 20.84 -18.75 3.26
N GLU A 283 21.77 -18.55 2.35
CA GLU A 283 22.53 -17.31 2.30
C GLU A 283 21.72 -16.20 1.61
N PRO A 284 21.91 -14.92 1.99
CA PRO A 284 22.75 -14.46 3.11
C PRO A 284 21.97 -14.43 4.43
N SER A 285 22.48 -15.15 5.44
CA SER A 285 21.97 -15.09 6.83
C SER A 285 20.45 -15.20 6.99
N LEU A 286 19.79 -16.03 6.18
CA LEU A 286 18.35 -16.28 6.23
C LEU A 286 18.04 -17.57 6.99
N ILE A 287 16.99 -17.56 7.80
CA ILE A 287 16.56 -18.72 8.56
C ILE A 287 15.03 -18.79 8.63
N ASP A 288 14.48 -20.00 8.50
CA ASP A 288 13.09 -20.33 8.83
C ASP A 288 13.08 -21.21 10.07
N THR A 289 12.44 -20.73 11.14
CA THR A 289 12.50 -21.31 12.48
C THR A 289 11.17 -21.88 12.94
N LYS A 290 11.24 -22.82 13.89
CA LYS A 290 10.11 -23.25 14.74
C LYS A 290 10.37 -22.74 16.14
N PHE A 291 9.33 -22.24 16.81
CA PHE A 291 9.45 -21.77 18.18
C PHE A 291 8.11 -21.78 18.90
N ASN A 292 8.15 -21.74 20.23
CA ASN A 292 7.00 -21.36 21.04
C ASN A 292 7.16 -19.92 21.52
N TRP A 293 6.09 -19.14 21.53
CA TRP A 293 6.05 -17.82 22.16
C TRP A 293 4.89 -17.76 23.15
N ASP A 294 5.20 -17.63 24.44
CA ASP A 294 4.27 -17.77 25.57
C ASP A 294 3.37 -19.02 25.46
N GLY A 295 3.98 -20.16 25.14
CA GLY A 295 3.32 -21.47 25.04
C GLY A 295 2.54 -21.73 23.75
N LEU A 296 2.46 -20.78 22.83
CA LEU A 296 1.87 -20.98 21.50
C LEU A 296 2.93 -21.40 20.49
N TYR A 297 2.66 -22.47 19.74
CA TYR A 297 3.58 -23.00 18.73
C TYR A 297 3.47 -22.26 17.39
N LYS A 298 4.62 -21.89 16.81
CA LYS A 298 4.75 -21.43 15.44
C LYS A 298 5.63 -22.40 14.65
N ALA A 299 5.04 -22.99 13.61
CA ALA A 299 5.72 -23.98 12.79
C ALA A 299 6.75 -23.37 11.83
N ARG A 300 6.54 -22.13 11.39
CA ARG A 300 7.43 -21.44 10.43
C ARG A 300 7.49 -19.96 10.72
N GLY A 301 8.68 -19.43 10.90
CA GLY A 301 8.99 -18.01 11.06
C GLY A 301 10.30 -17.71 10.34
N SER A 302 10.18 -17.22 9.11
CA SER A 302 11.33 -16.84 8.29
C SER A 302 11.73 -15.39 8.51
N MET A 303 13.04 -15.13 8.57
CA MET A 303 13.59 -13.80 8.79
C MET A 303 15.04 -13.73 8.30
N PHE A 304 15.51 -12.51 8.03
CA PHE A 304 16.94 -12.22 7.97
C PHE A 304 17.51 -12.19 9.39
N ILE A 305 18.76 -12.62 9.55
CA ILE A 305 19.51 -12.49 10.79
C ILE A 305 20.52 -11.35 10.65
N GLY A 306 20.47 -10.42 11.61
CA GLY A 306 21.46 -9.36 11.77
C GLY A 306 21.22 -8.09 10.94
N THR A 307 20.28 -8.08 10.00
CA THR A 307 19.91 -6.87 9.22
C THR A 307 19.40 -5.74 10.11
N SER A 308 19.45 -4.50 9.62
CA SER A 308 18.82 -3.38 10.31
C SER A 308 17.29 -3.35 10.06
N PRO A 309 16.51 -2.76 10.99
CA PRO A 309 15.09 -2.48 10.77
C PRO A 309 14.78 -1.77 9.45
N GLU A 310 15.59 -0.79 9.05
CA GLU A 310 15.42 -0.08 7.78
C GLU A 310 15.72 -0.96 6.56
N PHE A 311 16.63 -1.94 6.64
CA PHE A 311 16.85 -2.91 5.56
C PHE A 311 15.61 -3.77 5.31
N ASP A 312 15.11 -4.42 6.36
CA ASP A 312 13.92 -5.26 6.26
C ASP A 312 12.73 -4.44 5.73
N MET A 313 12.48 -3.28 6.34
CA MET A 313 11.35 -2.42 5.96
C MET A 313 11.49 -1.86 4.54
N ALA A 314 12.69 -1.47 4.08
CA ALA A 314 12.91 -0.97 2.73
C ALA A 314 12.68 -2.04 1.68
N LEU A 315 13.25 -3.23 1.88
CA LEU A 315 13.10 -4.35 0.94
C LEU A 315 11.64 -4.83 0.86
N TYR A 316 10.97 -4.96 2.00
CA TYR A 316 9.56 -5.35 2.04
C TYR A 316 8.65 -4.29 1.41
N THR A 317 8.91 -3.00 1.64
CA THR A 317 8.15 -1.89 1.02
C THR A 317 8.30 -1.90 -0.49
N LEU A 318 9.54 -2.03 -0.99
CA LEU A 318 9.81 -2.13 -2.42
C LEU A 318 9.03 -3.29 -3.04
N CYS A 319 9.12 -4.48 -2.45
CA CYS A 319 8.46 -5.66 -2.97
C CYS A 319 6.92 -5.56 -2.91
N MET A 320 6.37 -4.93 -1.86
CA MET A 320 4.94 -4.65 -1.78
C MET A 320 4.45 -3.77 -2.92
N LEU A 321 5.18 -2.69 -3.24
CA LEU A 321 4.78 -1.74 -4.28
C LEU A 321 5.13 -2.20 -5.71
N ALA A 322 6.13 -3.07 -5.87
CA ALA A 322 6.55 -3.59 -7.16
C ALA A 322 5.81 -4.87 -7.56
N ARG A 323 5.50 -5.75 -6.60
CA ARG A 323 5.00 -7.11 -6.80
C ARG A 323 3.97 -7.51 -5.72
N PRO A 324 2.88 -6.76 -5.52
CA PRO A 324 1.89 -7.07 -4.49
C PRO A 324 1.33 -8.48 -4.69
N GLY A 325 1.40 -9.32 -3.64
CA GLY A 325 0.93 -10.71 -3.69
C GLY A 325 1.80 -11.67 -4.49
N GLN A 326 2.85 -11.19 -5.17
CA GLN A 326 3.73 -12.00 -6.01
C GLN A 326 5.13 -12.16 -5.38
N GLN A 327 5.89 -13.15 -5.85
CA GLN A 327 7.27 -13.32 -5.43
C GLN A 327 8.14 -12.19 -6.01
N CYS A 328 8.81 -11.48 -5.12
CA CYS A 328 9.73 -10.41 -5.45
C CYS A 328 11.16 -10.92 -5.26
N ASN A 329 11.89 -11.13 -6.36
CA ASN A 329 13.24 -11.68 -6.31
C ASN A 329 14.28 -10.56 -6.38
N THR A 330 15.20 -10.55 -5.42
CA THR A 330 16.35 -9.65 -5.40
C THR A 330 17.64 -10.44 -5.34
N GLN A 331 18.73 -9.89 -5.87
CA GLN A 331 20.04 -10.50 -5.71
C GLN A 331 20.74 -9.88 -4.51
N ILE A 332 21.14 -10.71 -3.55
CA ILE A 332 21.90 -10.29 -2.38
C ILE A 332 23.13 -11.20 -2.25
N GLN A 333 24.31 -10.59 -2.29
CA GLN A 333 25.57 -11.23 -2.58
C GLN A 333 25.46 -12.07 -3.86
N ASP A 334 25.82 -13.36 -3.79
CA ASP A 334 25.74 -14.31 -4.89
C ASP A 334 24.42 -15.11 -4.89
N ASN A 335 23.43 -14.72 -4.08
CA ASN A 335 22.20 -15.47 -3.88
C ASN A 335 20.97 -14.71 -4.38
N ILE A 336 20.00 -15.46 -4.93
CA ILE A 336 18.66 -14.93 -5.20
C ILE A 336 17.83 -15.09 -3.94
N VAL A 337 17.40 -13.96 -3.38
CA VAL A 337 16.53 -13.89 -2.22
C VAL A 337 15.14 -13.51 -2.69
N SER A 338 14.16 -14.37 -2.40
CA SER A 338 12.77 -14.14 -2.74
C SER A 338 12.00 -13.62 -1.54
N ILE A 339 11.29 -12.50 -1.71
CA ILE A 339 10.44 -11.88 -0.70
C ILE A 339 8.99 -12.10 -1.11
N GLN A 340 8.18 -12.56 -0.15
CA GLN A 340 6.73 -12.65 -0.32
C GLN A 340 6.07 -11.54 0.50
N THR A 341 5.18 -10.79 -0.15
CA THR A 341 4.33 -9.80 0.50
C THR A 341 2.86 -10.06 0.13
N TYR A 342 1.94 -9.69 1.01
CA TYR A 342 0.50 -9.67 0.72
C TYR A 342 -0.13 -8.40 1.27
N ASP A 343 -1.09 -7.86 0.53
CA ASP A 343 -1.86 -6.68 0.92
C ASP A 343 -3.18 -7.03 1.62
N VAL A 344 -3.81 -6.04 2.23
CA VAL A 344 -5.14 -6.18 2.82
C VAL A 344 -6.22 -5.99 1.75
N SER A 345 -6.54 -7.05 1.02
CA SER A 345 -7.43 -7.02 -0.16
C SER A 345 -8.81 -6.34 -0.02
N HIS A 346 -9.33 -6.16 1.20
CA HIS A 346 -10.64 -5.53 1.46
C HIS A 346 -10.57 -4.08 1.96
N VAL A 347 -9.37 -3.50 2.09
CA VAL A 347 -9.19 -2.08 2.42
C VAL A 347 -8.83 -1.31 1.15
N SER A 348 -9.25 -0.04 1.07
CA SER A 348 -8.86 0.85 -0.02
C SER A 348 -7.41 1.26 0.13
N GLY A 349 -6.64 1.23 -0.96
CA GLY A 349 -5.19 1.45 -0.95
C GLY A 349 -4.40 0.17 -0.64
N ILE A 350 -3.07 0.29 -0.68
CA ILE A 350 -2.17 -0.82 -0.35
C ILE A 350 -1.78 -0.69 1.13
N GLN A 351 -1.94 -1.79 1.88
CA GLN A 351 -1.50 -1.91 3.27
C GLN A 351 -0.82 -3.25 3.43
N VAL A 352 0.26 -3.31 4.23
CA VAL A 352 0.99 -4.56 4.44
C VAL A 352 0.17 -5.49 5.33
N ALA A 353 -0.36 -6.58 4.77
CA ALA A 353 -0.98 -7.63 5.56
C ALA A 353 0.09 -8.59 6.12
N THR A 354 1.13 -8.88 5.33
CA THR A 354 2.32 -9.62 5.77
C THR A 354 3.47 -9.43 4.77
N ALA A 355 4.71 -9.60 5.23
CA ALA A 355 5.92 -9.57 4.43
C ALA A 355 6.99 -10.43 5.11
N PHE A 356 7.67 -11.29 4.34
CA PHE A 356 8.73 -12.16 4.86
C PHE A 356 9.62 -12.72 3.75
N PRO A 357 10.87 -13.09 4.04
CA PRO A 357 11.72 -13.77 3.09
C PRO A 357 11.32 -15.23 2.97
N MET A 358 11.39 -15.75 1.76
CA MET A 358 11.22 -17.16 1.46
C MET A 358 12.55 -17.87 1.70
N VAL A 359 12.57 -18.82 2.63
CA VAL A 359 13.77 -19.59 2.96
C VAL A 359 13.55 -21.03 2.54
N SER A 360 14.48 -21.54 1.74
CA SER A 360 14.50 -22.94 1.31
C SER A 360 15.89 -23.50 1.54
N ASN A 361 15.98 -24.79 1.83
CA ASN A 361 17.29 -25.45 1.92
C ASN A 361 17.97 -25.30 0.56
N GLY A 362 19.18 -24.72 0.56
CA GLY A 362 20.01 -24.68 -0.64
C GLY A 362 20.11 -26.07 -1.25
N LYS A 363 19.87 -26.17 -2.56
CA LYS A 363 20.16 -27.41 -3.31
C LYS A 363 21.66 -27.60 -3.46
#